data_AF-A0A9E2K826-F1
#
_entry.id   AF-A0A9E2K826-F1
#
_cell.length_a   1.000
_cell.length_b   1.000
_cell.length_c   1.000
_cell.angle_alpha   90.00
_cell.angle_beta   90.00
_cell.angle_gamma   90.00
#
_symmetry.space_group_name_H-M   'P 1'
#
loop_
_entity.id
_entity.type
_entity.pdbx_description
1 polymer ?
#
loop_
_entity_poly.entity_id
_entity_poly.type
_entity_poly.pdbx_seq_one_letter_code
_entity_poly.pdbx_strand_id
1 'polypeptide(L)'
;MRRNSFLLLAMGSLVGLISFTWPLYLPDTQFWLFQPEHARLLALLIASFAVGLIAIEISRGAMDAKAVAILGVLSALIAALRLVGAGAVGVEPMWFLLILASYAFGPTFGFSLGVVSLGVSAILTGGVGPWLPFQMLAAGWIGMLAGAFSKMSDRNMKLRSEILLLLLIGITSSLIFGLLMDLQLWPWLTGTDTQLSFIAGASIIENLQRFMVFHLATALAWDLPRAVTTGVLLWITAGPVLNSFRRARLRLNLTSREIQPAEHV
;
A
#
# COMPACT_ATOMS: atom_id res chain seq x y z
N MET A 1 -12.49 -12.90 -5.33
CA MET A 1 -11.23 -13.29 -4.65
C MET A 1 -11.28 -14.76 -4.31
N ARG A 2 -10.39 -15.57 -4.89
CA ARG A 2 -10.31 -17.01 -4.63
C ARG A 2 -9.77 -17.26 -3.20
N ARG A 3 -10.23 -18.33 -2.53
CA ARG A 3 -9.84 -18.69 -1.16
C ARG A 3 -8.31 -18.72 -0.96
N ASN A 4 -7.57 -19.20 -1.96
CA ASN A 4 -6.11 -19.32 -1.86
C ASN A 4 -5.37 -17.98 -2.04
N SER A 5 -5.84 -17.07 -2.91
CA SER A 5 -5.28 -15.70 -2.99
C SER A 5 -5.51 -14.95 -1.69
N PHE A 6 -6.67 -15.15 -1.05
CA PHE A 6 -6.97 -14.59 0.26
C PHE A 6 -6.02 -15.12 1.33
N LEU A 7 -5.78 -16.43 1.38
CA LEU A 7 -4.84 -17.02 2.33
C LEU A 7 -3.41 -16.49 2.15
N LEU A 8 -2.91 -16.41 0.92
CA LEU A 8 -1.57 -15.86 0.65
C LEU A 8 -1.45 -14.40 1.09
N LEU A 9 -2.46 -13.57 0.79
CA LEU A 9 -2.49 -12.17 1.20
C LEU A 9 -2.65 -12.01 2.72
N ALA A 10 -3.45 -12.88 3.36
CA ALA A 10 -3.61 -12.89 4.81
C ALA A 10 -2.31 -13.27 5.51
N MET A 11 -1.60 -14.30 5.03
CA MET A 11 -0.30 -14.70 5.56
C MET A 11 0.75 -13.59 5.37
N GLY A 12 0.85 -13.01 4.17
CA GLY A 12 1.75 -11.88 3.92
C GLY A 12 1.42 -10.66 4.79
N SER A 13 0.13 -10.38 4.99
CA SER A 13 -0.33 -9.29 5.87
C SER A 13 -0.05 -9.57 7.34
N LEU A 14 -0.12 -10.83 7.79
CA LEU A 14 0.19 -11.21 9.16
C LEU A 14 1.69 -11.07 9.45
N VAL A 15 2.54 -11.55 8.54
CA VAL A 15 3.99 -11.33 8.61
C VAL A 15 4.31 -9.83 8.60
N GLY A 16 3.66 -9.08 7.73
CA GLY A 16 3.78 -7.63 7.68
C GLY A 16 3.34 -6.91 8.96
N LEU A 17 2.22 -7.31 9.57
CA LEU A 17 1.73 -6.74 10.81
C LEU A 17 2.70 -6.99 11.97
N ILE A 18 3.21 -8.23 12.08
CA ILE A 18 4.28 -8.57 13.02
C ILE A 18 5.50 -7.67 12.75
N SER A 19 5.87 -7.52 11.48
CA SER A 19 7.03 -6.71 11.08
C SER A 19 6.82 -5.21 11.29
N PHE A 20 5.59 -4.69 11.36
CA PHE A 20 5.32 -3.28 11.70
C PHE A 20 5.28 -3.05 13.20
N THR A 21 4.81 -4.04 13.95
CA THR A 21 4.55 -3.90 15.40
C THR A 21 5.70 -4.40 16.27
N TRP A 22 6.73 -5.03 15.69
CA TRP A 22 7.89 -5.55 16.43
C TRP A 22 8.48 -4.59 17.46
N PRO A 23 8.55 -3.25 17.25
CA PRO A 23 9.16 -2.39 18.25
C PRO A 23 8.37 -2.35 19.56
N LEU A 24 7.09 -2.69 19.55
CA LEU A 24 6.23 -2.68 20.73
C LEU A 24 6.51 -3.84 21.70
N TYR A 25 7.09 -4.95 21.22
CA TYR A 25 7.25 -6.17 22.00
C TYR A 25 8.65 -6.79 21.95
N LEU A 26 9.51 -6.37 21.01
CA LEU A 26 10.90 -6.80 20.90
C LEU A 26 11.79 -5.58 20.62
N PRO A 27 12.26 -4.85 21.64
CA PRO A 27 13.15 -3.70 21.43
C PRO A 27 14.62 -4.09 21.24
N ASP A 28 15.11 -5.08 21.98
CA ASP A 28 16.51 -5.54 21.94
C ASP A 28 16.72 -6.76 21.03
N THR A 29 15.88 -6.91 20.01
CA THR A 29 15.94 -8.08 19.14
C THR A 29 17.24 -8.08 18.33
N GLN A 30 18.09 -9.06 18.63
CA GLN A 30 19.24 -9.45 17.81
C GLN A 30 18.83 -10.23 16.55
N PHE A 31 17.52 -10.34 16.26
CA PHE A 31 17.05 -11.01 15.05
C PHE A 31 17.54 -10.24 13.83
N TRP A 32 18.43 -10.89 13.08
CA TRP A 32 19.17 -10.29 11.96
C TRP A 32 18.27 -9.58 10.93
N LEU A 33 17.05 -10.08 10.70
CA LEU A 33 16.12 -9.52 9.70
C LEU A 33 15.59 -8.12 10.08
N PHE A 34 15.53 -7.78 11.37
CA PHE A 34 15.06 -6.49 11.86
C PHE A 34 16.19 -5.48 12.09
N GLN A 35 17.44 -5.87 11.82
CA GLN A 35 18.59 -4.98 11.87
C GLN A 35 18.65 -4.08 10.62
N PRO A 36 19.06 -2.80 10.74
CA PRO A 36 19.12 -1.87 9.61
C PRO A 36 19.99 -2.37 8.45
N GLU A 37 21.07 -3.08 8.77
CA GLU A 37 22.03 -3.63 7.81
C GLU A 37 21.43 -4.68 6.86
N HIS A 38 20.42 -5.44 7.31
CA HIS A 38 19.78 -6.50 6.53
C HIS A 38 18.46 -6.07 5.87
N ALA A 39 18.04 -4.82 6.08
CA ALA A 39 16.73 -4.40 5.64
C ALA A 39 16.58 -4.30 4.11
N ARG A 40 17.70 -4.21 3.38
CA ARG A 40 17.74 -4.40 1.92
C ARG A 40 17.32 -5.81 1.52
N LEU A 41 17.75 -6.83 2.26
CA LEU A 41 17.34 -8.22 2.03
C LEU A 41 15.85 -8.40 2.32
N LEU A 42 15.33 -7.80 3.39
CA LEU A 42 13.89 -7.80 3.67
C LEU A 42 13.09 -7.17 2.53
N ALA A 43 13.57 -6.04 1.97
CA ALA A 43 12.95 -5.38 0.83
C ALA A 43 12.89 -6.31 -0.39
N LEU A 44 14.01 -6.98 -0.69
CA LEU A 44 14.11 -7.95 -1.78
C LEU A 44 13.22 -9.17 -1.54
N LEU A 45 13.08 -9.65 -0.29
CA LEU A 45 12.18 -10.74 0.06
C LEU A 45 10.71 -10.36 -0.14
N ILE A 46 10.28 -9.17 0.30
CA ILE A 46 8.90 -8.69 0.08
C ILE A 46 8.65 -8.46 -1.42
N ALA A 47 9.61 -7.88 -2.13
CA ALA A 47 9.53 -7.73 -3.59
C ALA A 47 9.39 -9.09 -4.29
N SER A 48 10.22 -10.07 -3.90
CA SER A 48 10.19 -11.43 -4.45
C SER A 48 8.90 -12.16 -4.12
N PHE A 49 8.35 -11.96 -2.90
CA PHE A 49 7.05 -12.50 -2.52
C PHE A 49 5.92 -11.90 -3.37
N ALA A 50 5.95 -10.59 -3.62
CA ALA A 50 4.94 -9.95 -4.46
C ALA A 50 5.05 -10.36 -5.94
N VAL A 51 6.27 -10.46 -6.48
CA VAL A 51 6.51 -11.02 -7.82
C VAL A 51 6.05 -12.47 -7.88
N GLY A 52 6.34 -13.27 -6.84
CA GLY A 52 5.86 -14.64 -6.70
C GLY A 52 4.34 -14.73 -6.66
N LEU A 53 3.66 -13.84 -5.92
CA LEU A 53 2.21 -13.76 -5.88
C LEU A 53 1.65 -13.46 -7.27
N ILE A 54 2.20 -12.46 -7.98
CA ILE A 54 1.81 -12.12 -9.35
C ILE A 54 2.02 -13.32 -10.28
N ALA A 55 3.18 -13.97 -10.21
CA ALA A 55 3.51 -15.15 -11.02
C ALA A 55 2.54 -16.31 -10.75
N ILE A 56 2.17 -16.54 -9.49
CA ILE A 56 1.17 -17.54 -9.09
C ILE A 56 -0.22 -17.16 -9.64
N GLU A 57 -0.62 -15.88 -9.59
CA GLU A 57 -1.90 -15.44 -10.13
C GLU A 57 -1.97 -15.56 -11.66
N ILE A 58 -0.87 -15.25 -12.37
CA ILE A 58 -0.75 -15.47 -13.81
C ILE A 58 -0.84 -16.95 -14.13
N SER A 59 -0.05 -17.80 -13.44
CA SER A 59 -0.03 -19.25 -13.64
C SER A 59 -1.39 -19.90 -13.41
N ARG A 60 -2.19 -19.37 -12.47
CA ARG A 60 -3.55 -19.85 -12.17
C ARG A 60 -4.63 -19.29 -13.10
N GLY A 61 -4.24 -18.54 -14.13
CA GLY A 61 -5.15 -17.87 -15.06
C GLY A 61 -6.06 -16.83 -14.38
N ALA A 62 -5.67 -16.32 -13.21
CA ALA A 62 -6.39 -15.28 -12.48
C ALA A 62 -6.05 -13.87 -13.00
N MET A 63 -4.83 -13.70 -13.53
CA MET A 63 -4.39 -12.49 -14.24
C MET A 63 -4.00 -12.82 -15.68
N ASP A 64 -4.66 -12.20 -16.67
CA ASP A 64 -4.27 -12.27 -18.09
C ASP A 64 -3.01 -11.43 -18.36
N ALA A 65 -2.25 -11.75 -19.41
CA ALA A 65 -1.06 -11.01 -19.84
C ALA A 65 -1.35 -9.50 -20.02
N LYS A 66 -2.57 -9.16 -20.45
CA LYS A 66 -3.04 -7.76 -20.55
C LYS A 66 -3.10 -7.06 -19.19
N ALA A 67 -3.52 -7.77 -18.14
CA ALA A 67 -3.55 -7.23 -16.77
C ALA A 67 -2.12 -6.96 -16.28
N VAL A 68 -1.19 -7.87 -16.57
CA VAL A 68 0.23 -7.71 -16.24
C VAL A 68 0.83 -6.51 -16.96
N ALA A 69 0.50 -6.31 -18.24
CA ALA A 69 0.94 -5.14 -19.00
C ALA A 69 0.43 -3.83 -18.39
N ILE A 70 -0.85 -3.76 -18.02
CA ILE A 70 -1.40 -2.60 -17.31
C ILE A 70 -0.73 -2.39 -15.96
N LEU A 71 -0.50 -3.47 -15.20
CA LEU A 71 0.19 -3.41 -13.92
C LEU A 71 1.57 -2.75 -14.09
N GLY A 72 2.32 -3.14 -15.12
CA GLY A 72 3.62 -2.54 -15.45
C GLY A 72 3.52 -1.06 -15.81
N VAL A 73 2.60 -0.69 -16.70
CA VAL A 73 2.38 0.72 -17.11
C VAL A 73 1.97 1.60 -15.93
N LEU A 74 0.99 1.16 -15.15
CA LEU A 74 0.53 1.89 -13.97
C LEU A 74 1.61 1.95 -12.89
N SER A 75 2.39 0.89 -12.70
CA SER A 75 3.51 0.91 -11.76
C SER A 75 4.58 1.92 -12.15
N ALA A 76 4.90 2.01 -13.45
CA ALA A 76 5.83 3.01 -13.96
C ALA A 76 5.29 4.44 -13.77
N LEU A 77 4.00 4.68 -14.03
CA LEU A 77 3.37 5.97 -13.81
C LEU A 77 3.34 6.37 -12.34
N ILE A 78 2.98 5.45 -11.43
CA ILE A 78 3.00 5.70 -9.98
C ILE A 78 4.42 5.97 -9.49
N ALA A 79 5.40 5.20 -9.98
CA ALA A 79 6.80 5.43 -9.66
C ALA A 79 7.30 6.81 -10.12
N ALA A 80 6.88 7.26 -11.32
CA ALA A 80 7.18 8.60 -11.81
C ALA A 80 6.48 9.70 -10.99
N LEU A 81 5.20 9.52 -10.65
CA LEU A 81 4.46 10.46 -9.79
C LEU A 81 5.11 10.62 -8.42
N ARG A 82 5.68 9.54 -7.88
CA ARG A 82 6.42 9.59 -6.62
C ARG A 82 7.63 10.53 -6.73
N LEU A 83 8.32 10.57 -7.87
CA LEU A 83 9.43 11.48 -8.10
C LEU A 83 8.98 12.95 -8.15
N VAL A 84 7.80 13.22 -8.72
CA VAL A 84 7.23 14.58 -8.77
C VAL A 84 6.93 15.12 -7.36
N GLY A 85 6.53 14.25 -6.42
CA GLY A 85 6.32 14.61 -5.02
C GLY A 85 7.59 14.62 -4.17
N ALA A 86 8.72 14.15 -4.68
CA ALA A 86 9.94 14.02 -3.90
C ALA A 86 10.46 15.40 -3.47
N GLY A 87 10.65 15.60 -2.16
CA GLY A 87 11.15 16.85 -1.58
C GLY A 87 10.08 17.90 -1.27
N ALA A 88 8.82 17.68 -1.67
CA ALA A 88 7.69 18.52 -1.28
C ALA A 88 7.05 17.95 0.00
N VAL A 89 6.96 18.74 1.07
CA VAL A 89 6.48 18.29 2.39
C VAL A 89 5.06 17.72 2.28
N GLY A 90 4.98 16.38 2.32
CA GLY A 90 3.73 15.62 2.24
C GLY A 90 2.97 15.68 0.90
N VAL A 91 3.50 16.32 -0.15
CA VAL A 91 2.81 16.37 -1.45
C VAL A 91 3.15 15.12 -2.25
N GLU A 92 2.34 14.06 -2.11
CA GLU A 92 2.61 12.77 -2.73
C GLU A 92 1.50 12.36 -3.71
N PRO A 93 1.61 12.73 -5.01
CA PRO A 93 0.56 12.47 -5.99
C PRO A 93 0.49 10.99 -6.41
N MET A 94 1.37 10.13 -5.93
CA MET A 94 1.32 8.71 -6.29
C MET A 94 0.07 7.99 -5.75
N TRP A 95 -0.49 8.46 -4.63
CA TRP A 95 -1.57 7.77 -3.91
C TRP A 95 -2.91 7.79 -4.64
N PHE A 96 -3.30 8.92 -5.26
CA PHE A 96 -4.59 9.00 -5.95
C PHE A 96 -4.64 7.97 -7.09
N LEU A 97 -3.54 7.83 -7.85
CA LEU A 97 -3.49 6.91 -8.98
C LEU A 97 -3.51 5.45 -8.51
N LEU A 98 -2.76 5.12 -7.46
CA LEU A 98 -2.80 3.81 -6.83
C LEU A 98 -4.22 3.45 -6.38
N ILE A 99 -4.92 4.36 -5.70
CA ILE A 99 -6.28 4.15 -5.19
C ILE A 99 -7.27 3.95 -6.34
N LEU A 100 -7.29 4.85 -7.33
CA LEU A 100 -8.23 4.77 -8.46
C LEU A 100 -8.01 3.50 -9.29
N ALA A 101 -6.76 3.15 -9.57
CA ALA A 101 -6.43 1.93 -10.29
C ALA A 101 -6.86 0.69 -9.51
N SER A 102 -6.53 0.63 -8.22
CA SER A 102 -6.89 -0.51 -7.38
C SER A 102 -8.40 -0.67 -7.26
N TYR A 103 -9.12 0.43 -7.06
CA TYR A 103 -10.58 0.43 -7.01
C TYR A 103 -11.21 -0.03 -8.34
N ALA A 104 -10.59 0.26 -9.49
CA ALA A 104 -11.09 -0.19 -10.80
C ALA A 104 -10.76 -1.66 -11.13
N PHE A 105 -9.59 -2.16 -10.71
CA PHE A 105 -9.05 -3.47 -11.11
C PHE A 105 -9.11 -4.55 -10.01
N GLY A 106 -9.44 -4.19 -8.77
CA GLY A 106 -9.68 -5.12 -7.67
C GLY A 106 -8.53 -5.27 -6.66
N PRO A 107 -8.75 -6.04 -5.58
CA PRO A 107 -7.88 -6.04 -4.40
C PRO A 107 -6.52 -6.67 -4.66
N THR A 108 -6.45 -7.81 -5.37
CA THR A 108 -5.13 -8.41 -5.62
C THR A 108 -4.30 -7.58 -6.59
N PHE A 109 -4.93 -7.06 -7.65
CA PHE A 109 -4.28 -6.12 -8.56
C PHE A 109 -3.75 -4.90 -7.80
N GLY A 110 -4.56 -4.34 -6.90
CA GLY A 110 -4.17 -3.19 -6.07
C GLY A 110 -3.00 -3.49 -5.14
N PHE A 111 -2.99 -4.66 -4.48
CA PHE A 111 -1.86 -5.08 -3.65
C PHE A 111 -0.57 -5.17 -4.45
N SER A 112 -0.62 -5.88 -5.58
CA SER A 112 0.51 -6.02 -6.50
C SER A 112 0.97 -4.67 -7.04
N LEU A 113 0.04 -3.78 -7.39
CA LEU A 113 0.35 -2.45 -7.91
C LEU A 113 1.09 -1.63 -6.86
N GLY A 114 0.63 -1.63 -5.60
CA GLY A 114 1.31 -0.93 -4.50
C GLY A 114 2.74 -1.44 -4.32
N VAL A 115 2.92 -2.75 -4.19
CA VAL A 115 4.26 -3.33 -3.96
C VAL A 115 5.21 -3.04 -5.13
N VAL A 116 4.79 -3.32 -6.37
CA VAL A 116 5.63 -3.15 -7.56
C VAL A 116 5.98 -1.68 -7.79
N SER A 117 5.01 -0.77 -7.65
CA SER A 117 5.26 0.67 -7.83
C SER A 117 6.29 1.21 -6.86
N LEU A 118 6.19 0.83 -5.57
CA LEU A 118 7.13 1.26 -4.54
C LEU A 118 8.52 0.67 -4.78
N GLY A 119 8.60 -0.62 -5.13
CA GLY A 119 9.86 -1.28 -5.47
C GLY A 119 10.55 -0.63 -6.67
N VAL A 120 9.83 -0.44 -7.77
CA VAL A 120 10.35 0.23 -8.99
C VAL A 120 10.80 1.65 -8.67
N SER A 121 9.98 2.42 -7.95
CA SER A 121 10.34 3.80 -7.61
C SER A 121 11.61 3.90 -6.76
N ALA A 122 11.83 2.97 -5.82
CA ALA A 122 13.04 2.97 -5.01
C ALA A 122 14.29 2.57 -5.81
N ILE A 123 14.15 1.69 -6.80
CA ILE A 123 15.25 1.38 -7.74
C ILE A 123 15.60 2.64 -8.54
N LEU A 124 14.59 3.36 -9.05
CA LEU A 124 14.79 4.57 -9.85
C LEU A 124 15.42 5.73 -9.06
N THR A 125 15.05 5.89 -7.79
CA THR A 125 15.54 6.99 -6.94
C THR A 125 16.78 6.64 -6.12
N GLY A 126 17.25 5.39 -6.19
CA GLY A 126 18.28 4.89 -5.26
C GLY A 126 17.82 4.79 -3.81
N GLY A 127 16.51 4.93 -3.54
CA GLY A 127 15.89 4.93 -2.21
C GLY A 127 15.77 3.55 -1.55
N VAL A 128 16.70 2.62 -1.82
CA VAL A 128 16.68 1.27 -1.26
C VAL A 128 17.26 1.29 0.15
N GLY A 129 16.36 1.27 1.14
CA GLY A 129 16.70 1.33 2.56
C GLY A 129 15.74 0.53 3.45
N PRO A 130 15.95 0.57 4.78
CA PRO A 130 15.17 -0.23 5.73
C PRO A 130 13.68 0.06 5.77
N TRP A 131 13.28 1.27 5.40
CA TRP A 131 11.88 1.68 5.29
C TRP A 131 11.17 1.09 4.07
N LEU A 132 11.90 0.72 3.01
CA LEU A 132 11.31 0.31 1.73
C LEU A 132 10.36 -0.90 1.83
N PRO A 133 10.73 -2.02 2.49
CA PRO A 133 9.82 -3.17 2.61
C PRO A 133 8.49 -2.78 3.27
N PHE A 134 8.53 -1.90 4.26
CA PHE A 134 7.37 -1.37 4.96
C PHE A 134 6.51 -0.48 4.05
N GLN A 135 7.15 0.41 3.28
CA GLN A 135 6.45 1.24 2.30
C GLN A 135 5.76 0.39 1.22
N MET A 136 6.45 -0.63 0.71
CA MET A 136 5.90 -1.57 -0.27
C MET A 136 4.67 -2.29 0.27
N LEU A 137 4.76 -2.79 1.50
CA LEU A 137 3.68 -3.50 2.14
C LEU A 137 2.48 -2.59 2.46
N ALA A 138 2.73 -1.41 3.05
CA ALA A 138 1.69 -0.44 3.36
C ALA A 138 0.98 0.05 2.09
N ALA A 139 1.72 0.34 1.02
CA ALA A 139 1.14 0.66 -0.28
C ALA A 139 0.32 -0.50 -0.86
N GLY A 140 0.81 -1.74 -0.71
CA GLY A 140 0.05 -2.94 -1.06
C GLY A 140 -1.27 -3.03 -0.29
N TRP A 141 -1.28 -2.78 1.02
CA TRP A 141 -2.50 -2.77 1.81
C TRP A 141 -3.48 -1.67 1.40
N ILE A 142 -2.99 -0.47 1.10
CA ILE A 142 -3.82 0.63 0.60
C ILE A 142 -4.47 0.26 -0.73
N GLY A 143 -3.70 -0.30 -1.65
CA GLY A 143 -4.24 -0.80 -2.92
C GLY A 143 -5.25 -1.93 -2.71
N MET A 144 -4.95 -2.88 -1.82
CA MET A 144 -5.87 -3.96 -1.48
C MET A 144 -7.19 -3.44 -0.88
N LEU A 145 -7.12 -2.46 0.02
CA LEU A 145 -8.28 -1.82 0.65
C LEU A 145 -9.14 -1.12 -0.40
N ALA A 146 -8.54 -0.25 -1.22
CA ALA A 146 -9.25 0.43 -2.30
C ALA A 146 -9.91 -0.57 -3.27
N GLY A 147 -9.17 -1.62 -3.64
CA GLY A 147 -9.67 -2.67 -4.53
C GLY A 147 -10.74 -3.56 -3.92
N ALA A 148 -10.83 -3.70 -2.60
CA ALA A 148 -11.91 -4.45 -1.96
C ALA A 148 -13.29 -3.84 -2.22
N PHE A 149 -13.34 -2.52 -2.46
CA PHE A 149 -14.55 -1.79 -2.83
C PHE A 149 -14.83 -1.79 -4.34
N SER A 150 -14.06 -2.50 -5.17
CA SER A 150 -14.23 -2.50 -6.63
C SER A 150 -15.62 -2.94 -7.09
N LYS A 151 -16.24 -3.88 -6.37
CA LYS A 151 -17.62 -4.32 -6.64
C LYS A 151 -18.65 -3.20 -6.49
N MET A 152 -18.36 -2.18 -5.69
CA MET A 152 -19.21 -0.99 -5.58
C MET A 152 -19.07 -0.09 -6.80
N SER A 153 -17.92 -0.13 -7.50
CA SER A 153 -17.72 0.57 -8.77
C SER A 153 -18.58 0.02 -9.90
N ASP A 154 -18.92 -1.27 -9.83
CA ASP A 154 -19.74 -1.98 -10.83
C ASP A 154 -21.25 -1.87 -10.53
N ARG A 155 -21.63 -1.49 -9.31
CA ARG A 155 -23.02 -1.15 -8.98
C ARG A 155 -23.30 0.25 -9.52
N ASN A 156 -24.51 0.52 -10.01
CA ASN A 156 -24.98 1.84 -10.52
C ASN A 156 -25.01 2.94 -9.43
N MET A 157 -23.91 3.10 -8.69
CA MET A 157 -23.74 4.07 -7.64
C MET A 157 -23.61 5.46 -8.29
N LYS A 158 -24.25 6.46 -7.68
CA LYS A 158 -24.12 7.84 -8.17
C LYS A 158 -22.65 8.25 -8.10
N LEU A 159 -22.15 8.90 -9.15
CA LEU A 159 -20.75 9.35 -9.22
C LEU A 159 -20.31 10.14 -7.98
N ARG A 160 -21.20 10.96 -7.40
CA ARG A 160 -20.92 11.72 -6.16
C ARG A 160 -20.61 10.81 -4.97
N SER A 161 -21.37 9.73 -4.80
CA SER A 161 -21.15 8.76 -3.72
C SER A 161 -19.85 7.98 -3.92
N GLU A 162 -19.51 7.68 -5.18
CA GLU A 162 -18.26 7.03 -5.54
C GLU A 162 -17.05 7.92 -5.23
N ILE A 163 -17.12 9.21 -5.59
CA ILE A 163 -16.09 10.18 -5.23
C ILE A 163 -15.98 10.30 -3.71
N LEU A 164 -17.11 10.37 -2.97
CA LEU A 164 -17.08 10.47 -1.51
C LEU A 164 -16.42 9.25 -0.85
N LEU A 165 -16.72 8.04 -1.34
CA LEU A 165 -16.07 6.81 -0.89
C LEU A 165 -14.57 6.86 -1.14
N LEU A 166 -14.15 7.28 -2.34
CA LEU A 166 -12.74 7.38 -2.70
C LEU A 166 -12.01 8.43 -1.85
N LEU A 167 -12.65 9.57 -1.57
CA LEU A 167 -12.12 10.57 -0.66
C LEU A 167 -11.91 10.00 0.75
N LEU A 168 -12.89 9.26 1.27
CA LEU A 168 -12.76 8.61 2.57
C LEU A 168 -11.60 7.61 2.56
N ILE A 169 -11.52 6.75 1.54
CA ILE A 169 -10.43 5.78 1.38
C ILE A 169 -9.08 6.51 1.28
N GLY A 170 -8.99 7.57 0.49
CA GLY A 170 -7.75 8.31 0.28
C GLY A 170 -7.25 9.03 1.52
N ILE A 171 -8.13 9.76 2.22
CA ILE A 171 -7.76 10.47 3.45
C ILE A 171 -7.35 9.47 4.54
N THR A 172 -8.15 8.41 4.74
CA THR A 172 -7.82 7.39 5.76
C THR A 172 -6.53 6.65 5.42
N SER A 173 -6.32 6.29 4.15
CA SER A 173 -5.09 5.63 3.69
C SER A 173 -3.86 6.51 3.88
N SER A 174 -3.95 7.81 3.59
CA SER A 174 -2.84 8.75 3.77
C SER A 174 -2.40 8.89 5.23
N LEU A 175 -3.37 8.93 6.15
CA LEU A 175 -3.10 9.00 7.60
C LEU A 175 -2.56 7.67 8.13
N ILE A 176 -3.16 6.54 7.71
CA ILE A 176 -2.70 5.20 8.12
C ILE A 176 -1.28 4.94 7.62
N PHE A 177 -0.94 5.36 6.40
CA PHE A 177 0.41 5.23 5.87
C PHE A 177 1.43 5.95 6.75
N GLY A 178 1.16 7.21 7.12
CA GLY A 178 2.01 7.98 8.02
C GLY A 178 2.21 7.31 9.37
N LEU A 179 1.10 6.90 10.00
CA LEU A 179 1.13 6.19 11.28
C LEU A 179 1.96 4.90 11.23
N LEU A 180 1.78 4.08 10.19
CA LEU A 180 2.55 2.87 10.00
C LEU A 180 4.05 3.15 9.81
N MET A 181 4.38 4.13 8.98
CA MET A 181 5.77 4.48 8.71
C MET A 181 6.46 5.05 9.94
N ASP A 182 5.77 5.89 10.71
CA ASP A 182 6.31 6.43 11.96
C ASP A 182 6.49 5.36 13.02
N LEU A 183 5.56 4.40 13.12
CA LEU A 183 5.69 3.29 14.07
C LEU A 183 6.98 2.50 13.80
N GLN A 184 7.34 2.33 12.53
CA GLN A 184 8.58 1.68 12.13
C GLN A 184 9.81 2.56 12.39
N LEU A 185 9.73 3.88 12.19
CA LEU A 185 10.85 4.81 12.32
C LEU A 185 11.13 5.23 13.77
N TRP A 186 10.10 5.25 14.61
CA TRP A 186 10.12 5.71 16.01
C TRP A 186 11.25 5.12 16.87
N PRO A 187 11.58 3.82 16.78
CA PRO A 187 12.67 3.20 17.54
C PRO A 187 14.06 3.68 17.10
N TRP A 188 14.19 4.16 15.86
CA TRP A 188 15.46 4.60 15.29
C TRP A 188 15.71 6.10 15.50
N LEU A 189 14.64 6.89 15.66
CA LEU A 189 14.70 8.35 15.75
C LEU A 189 14.79 8.86 17.19
N THR A 190 14.33 8.10 18.17
CA THR A 190 14.35 8.52 19.58
C THR A 190 15.62 8.01 20.26
N GLY A 191 16.57 8.93 20.52
CA GLY A 191 17.70 8.66 21.41
C GLY A 191 17.22 8.28 22.81
N THR A 192 18.04 7.56 23.58
CA THR A 192 17.66 6.78 24.76
C THR A 192 17.04 7.53 25.95
N ASP A 193 16.83 8.86 25.93
CA ASP A 193 16.53 9.64 27.14
C ASP A 193 15.51 10.79 26.98
N THR A 194 14.64 10.78 25.96
CA THR A 194 13.54 11.77 25.83
C THR A 194 12.18 11.25 26.31
N GLN A 195 11.26 12.13 26.70
CA GLN A 195 9.88 11.77 27.07
C GLN A 195 9.08 11.10 25.94
N LEU A 196 9.57 11.20 24.70
CA LEU A 196 8.98 10.61 23.50
C LEU A 196 9.60 9.27 23.14
N SER A 197 10.67 8.86 23.82
CA SER A 197 11.41 7.63 23.53
C SER A 197 10.63 6.43 24.04
N PHE A 198 10.77 5.35 23.29
CA PHE A 198 10.33 4.03 23.70
C PHE A 198 11.06 3.59 25.00
N ILE A 199 10.34 2.93 25.91
CA ILE A 199 10.95 2.34 27.12
C ILE A 199 10.93 0.82 27.00
N ALA A 200 12.12 0.21 26.98
CA ALA A 200 12.29 -1.24 27.02
C ALA A 200 11.74 -1.83 28.33
N GLY A 201 10.86 -2.83 28.23
CA GLY A 201 10.20 -3.47 29.36
C GLY A 201 8.96 -2.76 29.90
N ALA A 202 8.58 -1.58 29.37
CA ALA A 202 7.32 -0.92 29.72
C ALA A 202 6.12 -1.64 29.10
N SER A 203 4.93 -1.39 29.66
CA SER A 203 3.68 -1.98 29.16
C SER A 203 3.38 -1.53 27.72
N ILE A 204 2.69 -2.37 26.94
CA ILE A 204 2.30 -2.07 25.55
C ILE A 204 1.50 -0.75 25.48
N ILE A 205 0.63 -0.50 26.46
CA ILE A 205 -0.23 0.69 26.47
C ILE A 205 0.57 1.98 26.70
N GLU A 206 1.62 1.93 27.52
CA GLU A 206 2.49 3.09 27.77
C GLU A 206 3.30 3.45 26.52
N ASN A 207 3.87 2.45 25.85
CA ASN A 207 4.60 2.66 24.61
C ASN A 207 3.67 3.15 23.48
N LEU A 208 2.42 2.67 23.44
CA LEU A 208 1.44 3.16 22.47
C LEU A 208 1.06 4.64 22.72
N GLN A 209 0.94 5.07 23.97
CA GLN A 209 0.73 6.48 24.31
C GLN A 209 1.91 7.36 23.88
N ARG A 210 3.14 6.93 24.18
CA ARG A 210 4.36 7.66 23.77
C ARG A 210 4.47 7.77 22.25
N PHE A 211 4.18 6.68 21.55
CA PHE A 211 4.11 6.67 20.09
C PHE A 211 3.08 7.67 19.55
N MET A 212 1.87 7.70 20.11
CA MET A 212 0.84 8.64 19.65
C MET A 212 1.24 10.09 19.85
N VAL A 213 1.89 10.42 20.98
CA VAL A 213 2.41 11.78 21.20
C VAL A 213 3.53 12.11 20.22
N PHE A 214 4.46 11.17 19.98
CA PHE A 214 5.51 11.32 18.96
C PHE A 214 4.91 11.58 17.58
N HIS A 215 4.02 10.72 17.10
CA HIS A 215 3.38 10.82 15.79
C HIS A 215 2.63 12.15 15.63
N LEU A 216 1.82 12.55 16.60
CA LEU A 216 1.10 13.82 16.53
C LEU A 216 2.03 15.04 16.52
N ALA A 217 3.17 14.95 17.22
CA ALA A 217 4.14 16.04 17.27
C ALA A 217 5.00 16.16 16.00
N THR A 218 5.33 15.04 15.34
CA THR A 218 6.30 15.03 14.23
C THR A 218 5.69 14.82 12.84
N ALA A 219 4.53 14.17 12.76
CA ALA A 219 4.02 13.59 11.50
C ALA A 219 2.91 14.39 10.85
N LEU A 220 2.14 15.17 11.63
CA LEU A 220 1.00 15.92 11.10
C LEU A 220 1.39 16.86 9.95
N ALA A 221 2.60 17.41 9.99
CA ALA A 221 3.14 18.25 8.93
C ALA A 221 3.34 17.50 7.59
N TRP A 222 3.46 16.18 7.61
CA TRP A 222 3.60 15.33 6.42
C TRP A 222 2.28 14.68 6.03
N ASP A 223 1.51 14.22 7.02
CA ASP A 223 0.29 13.44 6.79
C ASP A 223 -0.90 14.29 6.35
N LEU A 224 -1.03 15.51 6.88
CA LEU A 224 -2.12 16.41 6.47
C LEU A 224 -1.94 16.87 5.01
N PRO A 225 -0.77 17.34 4.56
CA PRO A 225 -0.58 17.64 3.14
C PRO A 225 -0.81 16.41 2.25
N ARG A 226 -0.37 15.21 2.66
CA ARG A 226 -0.62 13.98 1.88
C ARG A 226 -2.10 13.70 1.74
N ALA A 227 -2.86 13.80 2.84
CA ALA A 227 -4.30 13.62 2.83
C ALA A 227 -5.00 14.66 1.95
N VAL A 228 -4.60 15.94 2.04
CA VAL A 228 -5.15 17.03 1.23
C VAL A 228 -4.83 16.83 -0.25
N THR A 229 -3.57 16.62 -0.61
CA THR A 229 -3.14 16.40 -2.00
C THR A 229 -3.86 15.19 -2.61
N THR A 230 -3.91 14.07 -1.89
CA THR A 230 -4.60 12.87 -2.36
C THR A 230 -6.10 13.13 -2.52
N GLY A 231 -6.73 13.77 -1.54
CA GLY A 231 -8.16 14.12 -1.58
C GLY A 231 -8.51 15.04 -2.74
N VAL A 232 -7.72 16.12 -2.94
CA VAL A 232 -7.93 17.07 -4.05
C VAL A 232 -7.79 16.36 -5.41
N LEU A 233 -6.73 15.56 -5.58
CA LEU A 233 -6.53 14.82 -6.83
C LEU A 233 -7.66 13.81 -7.08
N LEU A 234 -8.13 13.10 -6.06
CA LEU A 234 -9.28 12.20 -6.18
C LEU A 234 -10.56 12.97 -6.54
N TRP A 235 -10.84 14.09 -5.88
CA TRP A 235 -12.02 14.90 -6.13
C TRP A 235 -12.09 15.39 -7.59
N ILE A 236 -10.96 15.84 -8.13
CA ILE A 236 -10.86 16.38 -9.50
C ILE A 236 -10.84 15.25 -10.54
N THR A 237 -10.09 14.18 -10.30
CA THR A 237 -9.73 13.22 -11.35
C THR A 237 -10.52 11.91 -11.32
N ALA A 238 -11.20 11.57 -10.21
CA ALA A 238 -11.86 10.27 -10.06
C ALA A 238 -12.84 9.99 -11.22
N GLY A 239 -13.71 10.94 -11.59
CA GLY A 239 -14.65 10.76 -12.70
C GLY A 239 -14.00 10.37 -14.03
N PRO A 240 -13.15 11.22 -14.64
CA PRO A 240 -12.55 10.93 -15.94
C PRO A 240 -11.61 9.72 -15.91
N VAL A 241 -10.83 9.54 -14.83
CA VAL A 241 -9.87 8.43 -14.71
C VAL A 241 -10.58 7.10 -14.54
N LEU A 242 -11.60 7.01 -13.66
CA LEU A 242 -12.37 5.78 -13.49
C LEU A 242 -13.11 5.39 -14.77
N ASN A 243 -13.68 6.35 -15.49
CA ASN A 243 -14.32 6.09 -16.77
C ASN A 243 -13.31 5.52 -17.79
N SER A 244 -12.06 5.99 -17.75
CA SER A 244 -11.00 5.47 -18.60
C SER A 244 -10.59 4.05 -18.20
N PHE A 245 -10.43 3.77 -16.90
CA PHE A 245 -10.13 2.43 -16.40
C PHE A 245 -11.26 1.43 -16.64
N ARG A 246 -12.52 1.82 -16.44
CA ARG A 246 -13.70 1.00 -16.79
C ARG A 246 -13.71 0.63 -18.26
N ARG A 247 -13.47 1.60 -19.15
CA ARG A 247 -13.34 1.33 -20.60
C ARG A 247 -12.19 0.38 -20.91
N ALA A 248 -11.04 0.56 -20.28
CA ALA A 248 -9.90 -0.33 -20.45
C ALA A 248 -10.23 -1.77 -19.98
N ARG A 249 -10.83 -1.90 -18.79
CA ARG A 249 -11.28 -3.19 -18.23
C ARG A 249 -12.24 -3.93 -19.16
N LEU A 250 -13.23 -3.20 -19.71
CA LEU A 250 -14.19 -3.75 -20.68
C LEU A 250 -13.52 -4.17 -21.99
N ARG A 251 -12.70 -3.29 -22.60
CA ARG A 251 -12.04 -3.57 -23.89
C ARG A 251 -11.06 -4.73 -23.82
N LEU A 252 -10.42 -4.91 -22.67
CA LEU A 252 -9.42 -5.95 -22.48
C LEU A 252 -10.04 -7.26 -22.00
N ASN A 253 -11.37 -7.33 -21.82
CA ASN A 253 -12.08 -8.45 -21.21
C ASN A 253 -11.45 -8.89 -19.89
N LEU A 254 -11.02 -7.91 -19.07
CA LEU A 254 -10.52 -8.15 -17.71
C LEU A 254 -11.66 -8.49 -16.73
N THR A 255 -12.85 -8.79 -17.24
CA THR A 255 -13.85 -9.55 -16.51
C THR A 255 -13.22 -10.86 -16.13
N SER A 256 -12.86 -10.95 -14.85
CA SER A 256 -12.50 -12.19 -14.20
C SER A 256 -13.39 -13.30 -14.75
N ARG A 257 -12.80 -14.40 -15.22
CA ARG A 257 -13.47 -15.72 -15.26
C ARG A 257 -13.79 -16.16 -13.82
N GLU A 258 -14.49 -15.32 -13.05
CA GLU A 258 -15.06 -15.59 -11.73
C GLU A 258 -16.54 -16.01 -11.84
N ILE A 259 -17.11 -16.06 -13.06
CA ILE A 259 -18.50 -16.48 -13.30
C ILE A 259 -18.58 -17.37 -14.55
N GLN A 260 -17.85 -18.48 -14.56
CA GLN A 260 -18.30 -19.67 -15.27
C GLN A 260 -18.23 -20.81 -14.24
N PRO A 261 -19.37 -21.40 -13.84
CA PRO A 261 -19.32 -22.65 -13.09
C PRO A 261 -18.54 -23.65 -13.95
N ALA A 262 -17.67 -24.42 -13.32
CA ALA A 262 -16.98 -25.50 -14.00
C ALA A 262 -18.05 -26.38 -14.64
N GLU A 263 -18.16 -26.33 -15.97
CA GLU A 263 -18.84 -27.38 -16.70
C GLU A 263 -17.98 -28.63 -16.51
N HIS A 264 -18.48 -29.51 -15.64
CA HIS A 264 -17.99 -30.86 -15.54
C HIS A 264 -18.23 -31.54 -16.89
N VAL A 265 -17.14 -31.86 -17.59
CA VAL A 265 -17.07 -32.92 -18.59
C VAL A 265 -16.02 -33.91 -18.11
#